data_AF-A0A254Q9R0-F1
#
_entry.id   AF-A0A254Q9R0-F1
#
_cell.length_a   1.000
_cell.length_b   1.000
_cell.length_c   1.000
_cell.angle_alpha   90.00
_cell.angle_beta   90.00
_cell.angle_gamma   90.00
#
_symmetry.space_group_name_H-M   'P 1'
#
loop_
_entity.id
_entity.type
_entity.pdbx_description
1 polymer ?
#
loop_
_entity_poly.entity_id
_entity_poly.type
_entity_poly.pdbx_seq_one_letter_code
_entity_poly.pdbx_strand_id
1 'polypeptide(L)'
;MKALLTIFVLAYSCSSFAWISKDAVQKEYTFKYKLSGETLEIKKQAASYDDAYRVAAQQCFNHYKGAGKVSEDRGLDIIDVCANPRS
;
A
#
# COMPACT_ATOMS: atom_id res chain seq x y z
N MET A 1 -36.15 -3.27 -61.28
CA MET A 1 -36.00 -1.92 -60.68
C MET A 1 -35.76 -2.16 -59.19
N LYS A 2 -34.51 -2.31 -58.72
CA LYS A 2 -33.54 -1.27 -58.30
C LYS A 2 -34.04 -0.43 -57.11
N ALA A 3 -33.48 -0.73 -55.92
CA ALA A 3 -33.21 0.08 -54.72
C ALA A 3 -33.41 -0.85 -53.49
N LEU A 4 -32.42 -1.40 -52.77
CA LEU A 4 -31.09 -0.93 -52.36
C LEU A 4 -31.12 0.49 -51.80
N LEU A 5 -31.41 0.61 -50.51
CA LEU A 5 -30.92 1.71 -49.67
C LEU A 5 -30.69 1.16 -48.25
N THR A 6 -29.47 0.68 -48.08
CA THR A 6 -28.73 0.43 -46.86
C THR A 6 -28.88 1.59 -45.88
N ILE A 7 -29.49 1.33 -44.71
CA ILE A 7 -29.51 2.28 -43.58
C ILE A 7 -28.10 2.29 -42.99
N PHE A 8 -27.36 3.31 -43.40
CA PHE A 8 -26.06 3.69 -42.89
C PHE A 8 -26.20 4.35 -41.52
N VAL A 9 -25.15 4.22 -40.71
CA VAL A 9 -24.81 4.99 -39.51
C VAL A 9 -25.32 4.45 -38.17
N LEU A 10 -24.76 3.30 -37.78
CA LEU A 10 -24.32 3.09 -36.39
C LEU A 10 -23.26 4.15 -36.06
N ALA A 11 -23.66 5.29 -35.50
CA ALA A 11 -22.74 6.22 -34.86
C ALA A 11 -23.41 6.84 -33.64
N TYR A 12 -23.79 6.01 -32.68
CA TYR A 12 -24.03 6.48 -31.32
C TYR A 12 -23.07 5.76 -30.37
N SER A 13 -22.14 6.58 -29.89
CA SER A 13 -21.64 6.53 -28.51
C SER A 13 -20.97 5.25 -28.04
N CYS A 14 -19.80 4.94 -28.61
CA CYS A 14 -18.72 4.39 -27.79
C CYS A 14 -17.62 5.46 -27.71
N SER A 15 -17.89 6.55 -27.01
CA SER A 15 -16.84 7.36 -26.41
C SER A 15 -16.22 6.49 -25.32
N SER A 16 -15.38 5.54 -25.74
CA SER A 16 -14.50 4.78 -24.86
C SER A 16 -13.48 5.78 -24.34
N PHE A 17 -13.91 6.47 -23.31
CA PHE A 17 -13.11 7.10 -22.31
C PHE A 17 -12.11 6.05 -21.79
N ALA A 18 -10.99 5.91 -22.49
CA ALA A 18 -9.82 5.24 -21.96
C ALA A 18 -9.36 6.10 -20.80
N TRP A 19 -9.90 5.83 -19.61
CA TRP A 19 -9.28 6.25 -18.36
C TRP A 19 -7.93 5.56 -18.36
N ILE A 20 -6.93 6.25 -18.89
CA ILE A 20 -5.54 5.97 -18.56
C ILE A 20 -5.47 6.29 -17.07
N SER A 21 -5.77 5.29 -16.24
CA SER A 21 -5.30 5.30 -14.87
C SER A 21 -3.79 5.42 -15.01
N LYS A 22 -3.27 6.64 -14.84
CA LYS A 22 -1.87 6.79 -14.44
C LYS A 22 -1.79 6.00 -13.15
N ASP A 23 -1.27 4.77 -13.23
CA ASP A 23 -0.94 4.00 -12.04
C ASP A 23 -0.20 4.95 -11.12
N ALA A 24 -0.80 5.23 -9.96
CA ALA A 24 -0.18 6.11 -8.99
C ALA A 24 1.21 5.53 -8.72
N VAL A 25 2.25 6.32 -9.01
CA VAL A 25 3.64 5.85 -8.97
C VAL A 25 3.88 5.29 -7.57
N GLN A 26 3.92 3.96 -7.47
CA GLN A 26 4.15 3.24 -6.23
C GLN A 26 5.64 3.36 -5.93
N LYS A 27 5.99 4.13 -4.90
CA LYS A 27 7.37 4.23 -4.44
C LYS A 27 7.63 3.12 -3.42
N GLU A 28 8.79 2.48 -3.51
CA GLU A 28 9.24 1.56 -2.46
C GLU A 28 9.84 2.35 -1.30
N TYR A 29 9.35 2.06 -0.10
CA TYR A 29 9.84 2.57 1.18
C TYR A 29 10.41 1.41 1.99
N THR A 30 11.56 1.62 2.61
CA THR A 30 12.20 0.65 3.50
C THR A 30 12.12 1.19 4.91
N PHE A 31 11.67 0.37 5.85
CA PHE A 31 11.57 0.68 7.28
C PHE A 31 12.43 -0.27 8.08
N LYS A 32 13.33 0.27 8.92
CA LYS A 32 14.20 -0.55 9.78
C LYS A 32 13.92 -0.31 11.25
N TYR A 33 13.70 -1.39 11.97
CA TYR A 33 13.41 -1.41 13.40
C TYR A 33 14.46 -2.23 14.14
N LYS A 34 14.75 -1.85 15.38
CA LYS A 34 15.69 -2.57 16.23
C LYS A 34 15.19 -2.59 17.66
N LEU A 35 14.96 -3.78 18.20
CA LEU A 35 14.52 -3.98 19.58
C LEU A 35 15.26 -5.16 20.18
N SER A 36 15.83 -4.98 21.38
CA SER A 36 16.49 -6.06 22.14
C SER A 36 17.55 -6.86 21.36
N GLY A 37 18.27 -6.22 20.44
CA GLY A 37 19.30 -6.85 19.60
C GLY A 37 18.80 -7.45 18.29
N GLU A 38 17.48 -7.64 18.15
CA GLU A 38 16.86 -8.10 16.91
C GLU A 38 16.61 -6.93 15.95
N THR A 39 16.90 -7.13 14.66
CA THR A 39 16.65 -6.14 13.60
C THR A 39 15.57 -6.66 12.67
N LEU A 40 14.59 -5.81 12.36
CA LEU A 40 13.51 -6.08 11.41
C LEU A 40 13.55 -5.05 10.29
N GLU A 41 13.61 -5.52 9.04
CA GLU A 41 13.54 -4.68 7.85
C GLU A 41 12.24 -4.99 7.09
N ILE A 42 11.47 -3.95 6.79
CA ILE A 42 10.19 -4.07 6.08
C ILE A 42 10.23 -3.17 4.85
N LYS A 43 9.98 -3.75 3.67
CA LYS A 43 9.83 -3.00 2.41
C LYS A 43 8.37 -2.94 1.99
N LYS A 44 7.89 -1.74 1.65
CA LYS A 44 6.51 -1.50 1.20
C LYS A 44 6.47 -0.57 0.02
N GLN A 45 5.76 -1.00 -1.02
CA GLN A 45 5.35 -0.14 -2.11
C GLN A 45 4.03 0.55 -1.73
N ALA A 46 4.01 1.87 -1.80
CA ALA A 46 2.80 2.65 -1.55
C ALA A 46 2.81 3.96 -2.37
N ALA A 47 1.62 4.54 -2.51
CA ALA A 47 1.45 5.86 -3.11
C ALA A 47 1.99 6.99 -2.21
N SER A 48 2.05 6.77 -0.90
CA SER A 48 2.53 7.74 0.09
C SER A 48 3.42 7.08 1.15
N TYR A 49 4.30 7.87 1.77
CA TYR A 49 5.09 7.41 2.90
C TYR A 49 4.19 6.98 4.07
N ASP A 50 3.15 7.77 4.39
CA ASP A 50 2.26 7.53 5.52
C ASP A 50 1.52 6.19 5.40
N ASP A 51 1.08 5.83 4.19
CA ASP A 51 0.46 4.53 3.94
C ASP A 51 1.43 3.37 4.12
N ALA A 52 2.65 3.52 3.59
CA ALA A 52 3.71 2.53 3.76
C ALA A 52 4.10 2.37 5.23
N TYR A 53 4.25 3.49 5.93
CA TYR A 53 4.63 3.58 7.33
C TYR A 53 3.57 2.95 8.23
N ARG A 54 2.28 3.27 8.05
CA ARG A 54 1.18 2.68 8.83
C ARG A 54 1.18 1.16 8.75
N VAL A 55 1.37 0.61 7.55
CA VAL A 55 1.44 -0.85 7.35
C VAL A 55 2.72 -1.42 7.97
N ALA A 56 3.86 -0.76 7.81
CA ALA A 56 5.12 -1.22 8.37
C ALA A 56 5.13 -1.19 9.90
N ALA A 57 4.61 -0.14 10.53
CA ALA A 57 4.50 -0.02 11.98
C ALA A 57 3.59 -1.12 12.56
N GLN A 58 2.46 -1.41 11.91
CA GLN A 58 1.58 -2.51 12.32
C GLN A 58 2.29 -3.88 12.22
N GLN A 59 3.05 -4.10 11.16
CA GLN A 59 3.84 -5.32 10.98
C GLN A 59 4.96 -5.43 12.02
N CYS A 60 5.65 -4.33 12.32
CA CYS A 60 6.65 -4.23 13.39
C CYS A 60 6.05 -4.61 14.75
N PHE A 61 4.89 -4.03 15.10
CA PHE A 61 4.25 -4.32 16.38
C PHE A 61 3.87 -5.79 16.48
N ASN A 62 3.26 -6.35 15.44
CA ASN A 62 2.87 -7.77 15.42
C ASN A 62 4.08 -8.71 15.51
N HIS A 63 5.20 -8.35 14.86
CA HIS A 63 6.44 -9.11 14.91
C HIS A 63 7.01 -9.16 16.32
N TYR A 64 7.26 -8.00 16.94
CA TYR A 64 7.90 -7.94 18.25
C TYR A 64 6.99 -8.30 19.42
N LYS A 65 5.67 -8.11 19.28
CA LYS A 65 4.70 -8.59 20.27
C LYS A 65 4.64 -10.11 20.28
N GLY A 66 4.80 -10.76 19.12
CA GLY A 66 4.65 -12.20 18.96
C GLY A 66 3.23 -12.69 19.29
N ALA A 67 3.12 -13.95 19.69
CA ALA A 67 1.85 -14.56 20.08
C ALA A 67 1.46 -14.14 21.51
N GLY A 68 0.21 -13.69 21.69
CA GLY A 68 -0.36 -13.40 23.01
C GLY A 68 -0.33 -11.92 23.42
N LYS A 69 -0.51 -11.70 24.72
CA LYS A 69 -0.43 -10.38 25.37
C LYS A 69 0.97 -10.19 25.96
N VAL A 70 1.44 -8.96 25.95
CA VAL A 70 2.69 -8.55 26.60
C VAL A 70 2.37 -7.72 27.85
N SER A 71 3.34 -7.56 28.76
CA SER A 71 3.22 -6.58 29.84
C SER A 71 3.13 -5.17 29.27
N GLU A 72 2.62 -4.23 30.07
CA GLU A 72 2.50 -2.82 29.67
C GLU A 72 3.85 -2.22 29.27
N ASP A 73 4.87 -2.33 30.14
CA ASP A 73 6.22 -1.84 29.88
C ASP A 73 6.78 -2.38 28.57
N ARG A 74 6.65 -3.69 28.34
CA ARG A 74 7.10 -4.32 27.10
C ARG A 74 6.30 -3.83 25.89
N GLY A 75 5.00 -3.61 26.07
CA GLY A 75 4.14 -3.03 25.04
C GLY A 75 4.59 -1.63 24.65
N LEU A 76 4.91 -0.78 25.63
CA LEU A 76 5.40 0.58 25.41
C LEU A 76 6.74 0.59 24.68
N ASP A 77 7.68 -0.28 25.05
CA ASP A 77 8.95 -0.43 24.34
C ASP A 77 8.76 -0.79 22.86
N ILE A 78 7.84 -1.72 22.58
CA ILE A 78 7.54 -2.14 21.21
C ILE A 78 6.91 -0.97 20.44
N ILE A 79 5.97 -0.24 21.05
CA ILE A 79 5.32 0.91 20.43
C ILE A 79 6.34 2.00 20.09
N ASP A 80 7.25 2.33 21.00
CA ASP A 80 8.27 3.35 20.78
C ASP A 80 9.18 3.02 19.59
N VAL A 81 9.64 1.76 19.50
CA VAL A 81 10.45 1.32 18.36
C VAL A 81 9.67 1.35 17.06
N CYS A 82 8.43 0.84 17.06
CA CYS A 82 7.62 0.77 15.84
C CYS A 82 7.09 2.13 15.37
N ALA A 83 7.03 3.11 16.28
CA ALA A 83 6.69 4.49 15.95
C ALA A 83 7.89 5.27 15.35
N ASN A 84 9.12 4.77 15.55
CA ASN A 84 10.35 5.50 15.22
C ASN A 84 11.33 4.63 14.39
N PRO A 85 11.02 4.33 13.11
CA PRO A 85 11.94 3.61 12.22
C PRO A 85 13.24 4.39 11.99
N ARG A 86 14.37 3.69 11.91
CA ARG A 86 15.72 4.28 11.76
C ARG A 86 16.09 4.69 10.33
N SER A 87 15.32 4.24 9.34
CA SER A 87 15.41 4.53 7.92
C SER A 87 14.08 4.20 7.27
#